data_AF-A0A8T5R0B0-F1
#
_entry.id   AF-A0A8T5R0B0-F1
#
_cell.length_a   1.000
_cell.length_b   1.000
_cell.length_c   1.000
_cell.angle_alpha   90.00
_cell.angle_beta   90.00
_cell.angle_gamma   90.00
#
_symmetry.space_group_name_H-M   'P 1'
#
loop_
_entity.id
_entity.type
_entity.pdbx_description
1 polymer ?
#
loop_
_entity_poly.entity_id
_entity_poly.type
_entity_poly.pdbx_seq_one_letter_code
_entity_poly.pdbx_strand_id
1 'polypeptide(L)' 'MKEGTKKQIEGNWDQFTGAIKARWGQVTDSELKQAEGNAEKLVGIIKEKTGKSQNEIERELENLTVQR' A
#
# COMPACT_ATOMS: atom_id res chain seq x y z
N MET A 1 1.11 -10.46 -6.24
CA MET A 1 1.95 -9.26 -6.49
C MET A 1 3.18 -9.60 -7.34
N LYS A 2 3.53 -8.75 -8.33
CA LYS A 2 4.79 -8.88 -9.12
C LYS A 2 5.97 -8.30 -8.33
N GLU A 3 7.17 -8.86 -8.50
CA GLU A 3 8.39 -8.40 -7.78
C GLU A 3 8.71 -6.92 -8.07
N GLY A 4 8.44 -6.44 -9.29
CA GLY A 4 8.61 -5.03 -9.66
C GLY A 4 7.75 -4.08 -8.82
N THR A 5 6.52 -4.48 -8.47
CA THR A 5 5.62 -3.67 -7.65
C THR A 5 6.18 -3.48 -6.24
N LYS A 6 6.75 -4.53 -5.62
CA LYS A 6 7.38 -4.40 -4.28
C LYS A 6 8.52 -3.38 -4.31
N LYS A 7 9.44 -3.50 -5.27
CA LYS A 7 10.56 -2.57 -5.44
C LYS A 7 10.12 -1.13 -5.71
N GLN A 8 9.03 -0.92 -6.46
CA GLN A 8 8.48 0.41 -6.70
C GLN A 8 7.85 1.01 -5.43
N ILE A 9 7.18 0.20 -4.63
CA ILE A 9 6.62 0.60 -3.34
C ILE A 9 7.73 1.00 -2.38
N GLU A 10 8.80 0.21 -2.30
CA GLU A 10 9.97 0.52 -1.47
C GLU A 10 10.69 1.80 -1.96
N GLY A 11 10.89 1.95 -3.27
CA GLY A 11 11.59 3.11 -3.84
C GLY A 11 10.81 4.42 -3.80
N ASN A 12 9.48 4.37 -3.96
CA ASN A 12 8.59 5.54 -3.97
C ASN A 12 7.64 5.55 -2.77
N TRP A 13 8.07 5.00 -1.64
CA TRP A 13 7.22 4.78 -0.47
C TRP A 13 6.46 6.03 -0.03
N ASP A 14 7.15 7.17 0.06
CA ASP A 14 6.56 8.43 0.52
C ASP A 14 5.37 8.86 -0.36
N GLN A 15 5.55 8.82 -1.68
CA GLN A 15 4.48 9.09 -2.66
C GLN A 15 3.35 8.05 -2.57
N PHE A 16 3.72 6.80 -2.38
CA PHE A 16 2.79 5.69 -2.29
C PHE A 16 1.89 5.81 -1.07
N THR A 17 2.45 6.12 0.10
CA THR A 17 1.67 6.32 1.33
C THR A 17 0.65 7.46 1.21
N GLY A 18 0.98 8.55 0.51
CA GLY A 18 0.04 9.63 0.21
C GLY A 18 -1.15 9.17 -0.63
N ALA A 19 -0.89 8.39 -1.68
CA ALA A 19 -1.94 7.86 -2.55
C ALA A 19 -2.81 6.80 -1.83
N ILE A 20 -2.19 5.96 -1.01
CA ILE A 20 -2.89 4.99 -0.15
C ILE A 20 -3.83 5.73 0.81
N LYS A 21 -3.35 6.76 1.51
CA LYS A 21 -4.16 7.53 2.43
C LYS A 21 -5.34 8.21 1.72
N ALA A 22 -5.12 8.73 0.52
CA ALA A 22 -6.19 9.32 -0.29
C ALA A 22 -7.23 8.27 -0.71
N ARG A 23 -6.79 7.04 -1.04
CA ARG A 23 -7.67 5.93 -1.44
C ARG A 23 -8.40 5.29 -0.27
N TRP A 24 -7.69 5.10 0.83
CA TRP A 24 -8.14 4.48 2.07
C TRP A 24 -8.01 5.49 3.21
N GLY A 25 -8.94 6.45 3.28
CA GLY A 25 -8.94 7.51 4.31
C GLY A 25 -9.03 7.01 5.76
N GLN A 26 -9.26 5.71 5.96
CA GLN A 26 -9.21 5.04 7.26
C GLN A 26 -7.81 4.61 7.71
N VAL A 27 -6.83 4.63 6.81
CA VAL A 27 -5.43 4.27 7.11
C VAL A 27 -4.65 5.55 7.33
N THR A 28 -3.96 5.65 8.47
CA THR A 28 -3.20 6.84 8.86
C THR A 28 -1.74 6.73 8.44
N ASP A 29 -1.07 7.87 8.21
CA ASP A 29 0.36 7.92 7.88
C ASP A 29 1.25 7.18 8.88
N SER A 30 0.90 7.19 10.17
CA SER A 30 1.65 6.50 11.22
C SER A 30 1.68 4.99 10.98
N GLU A 31 0.54 4.41 10.62
CA GLU A 31 0.42 2.97 10.34
C GLU A 31 1.17 2.62 9.06
N LEU A 32 1.02 3.44 8.02
CA LEU A 32 1.77 3.27 6.78
C LEU A 32 3.27 3.35 7.07
N LYS A 33 3.74 4.28 7.91
CA LYS A 33 5.14 4.35 8.33
C LYS A 33 5.63 3.09 9.04
N GLN A 34 4.79 2.41 9.84
CA GLN A 34 5.17 1.13 10.49
C GLN A 34 5.45 0.00 9.50
N ALA A 35 4.92 0.09 8.27
CA ALA A 35 5.26 -0.86 7.23
C ALA A 35 6.65 -0.62 6.63
N GLU A 36 7.27 0.56 6.79
CA GLU A 36 8.66 0.86 6.40
C GLU A 36 9.04 0.39 4.97
N GLY A 37 8.18 0.64 3.98
CA GLY A 37 8.43 0.17 2.60
C GLY A 37 7.98 -1.26 2.32
N ASN A 38 7.68 -2.04 3.36
CA ASN A 38 7.31 -3.44 3.21
C ASN A 38 5.85 -3.59 2.73
N ALA A 39 5.70 -4.00 1.48
CA ALA A 39 4.41 -4.23 0.86
C ALA A 39 3.54 -5.27 1.61
N GLU A 40 4.14 -6.31 2.21
CA GLU A 40 3.39 -7.35 2.94
C GLU A 40 2.83 -6.83 4.25
N LYS A 41 3.63 -6.07 5.02
CA LYS A 41 3.14 -5.37 6.22
C LYS A 41 2.03 -4.40 5.87
N LEU A 42 2.21 -3.64 4.79
CA LEU A 42 1.23 -2.66 4.33
C LEU A 42 -0.10 -3.31 3.94
N VAL A 43 -0.07 -4.44 3.24
CA VAL A 43 -1.27 -5.24 2.95
C VAL A 43 -1.96 -5.70 4.24
N GLY A 44 -1.21 -6.13 5.25
CA GLY A 44 -1.75 -6.50 6.57
C GLY A 44 -2.48 -5.35 7.24
N ILE A 45 -1.84 -4.18 7.32
CA ILE A 45 -2.41 -2.97 7.93
C ILE A 45 -3.69 -2.55 7.20
N ILE A 46 -3.65 -2.47 5.87
CA ILE A 46 -4.82 -2.08 5.07
C ILE A 46 -5.94 -3.10 5.27
N LYS A 47 -5.63 -4.40 5.31
CA LYS A 47 -6.61 -5.47 5.57
C LYS A 47 -7.26 -5.30 6.95
N GLU A 48 -6.49 -5.03 7.99
CA GLU A 48 -7.01 -4.81 9.34
C GLU A 48 -7.88 -3.56 9.44
N LYS A 49 -7.51 -2.47 8.77
CA LYS A 49 -8.31 -1.23 8.80
C LYS A 49 -9.55 -1.31 7.93
N THR A 50 -9.42 -1.82 6.71
CA THR A 50 -10.47 -1.81 5.67
C THR A 50 -11.37 -3.03 5.68
N GLY A 51 -10.93 -4.14 6.28
CA GLY A 51 -11.60 -5.43 6.17
C GLY A 51 -11.57 -6.03 4.77
N LYS A 52 -10.86 -5.41 3.82
CA LYS A 52 -10.76 -5.89 2.43
C LYS A 52 -9.92 -7.15 2.34
N SER A 53 -10.18 -7.94 1.31
CA SER A 53 -9.38 -9.14 1.03
C SER A 53 -8.00 -8.75 0.50
N GLN A 54 -6.99 -9.55 0.83
CA GLN A 54 -5.61 -9.34 0.38
C GLN A 54 -5.51 -9.14 -1.14
N ASN A 55 -6.23 -9.94 -1.94
CA ASN A 55 -6.24 -9.80 -3.40
C ASN A 55 -6.75 -8.42 -3.86
N GLU A 56 -7.79 -7.90 -3.20
CA GLU A 56 -8.35 -6.60 -3.51
C GLU A 56 -7.34 -5.49 -3.21
N ILE A 57 -6.65 -5.59 -2.08
CA ILE A 57 -5.60 -4.66 -1.67
C ILE A 57 -4.44 -4.73 -2.64
N GLU A 58 -3.92 -5.93 -2.94
CA GLU A 58 -2.81 -6.12 -3.88
C GLU A 58 -3.11 -5.51 -5.26
N ARG A 59 -4.34 -5.64 -5.74
CA ARG A 59 -4.78 -5.05 -7.02
C ARG A 59 -4.81 -3.53 -6.98
N GLU A 60 -5.27 -2.95 -5.88
CA GLU A 60 -5.29 -1.50 -5.68
C GLU A 60 -3.86 -0.96 -5.54
N LEU A 61 -2.99 -1.65 -4.81
CA LEU A 61 -1.57 -1.31 -4.69
C LEU A 61 -0.87 -1.38 -6.05
N GLU A 62 -1.15 -2.40 -6.87
CA GLU A 62 -0.65 -2.49 -8.23
C GLU A 62 -1.13 -1.29 -9.07
N ASN A 63 -2.41 -0.92 -8.98
CA ASN A 63 -2.96 0.24 -9.67
C ASN A 63 -2.26 1.55 -9.28
N LEU A 64 -1.99 1.74 -7.99
CA LEU A 64 -1.27 2.90 -7.46
C LEU A 64 0.18 2.98 -7.96
N THR A 65 0.85 1.84 -8.19
CA THR A 65 2.22 1.81 -8.74
C THR A 65 2.30 1.96 -10.27
N VAL A 66 1.20 1.75 -10.99
CA VAL A 66 1.13 1.71 -12.46
C VAL A 66 0.56 3.01 -13.04
N GLN A 67 0.47 4.09 -12.27
CA GLN A 67 0.18 5.42 -12.84
C GLN A 67 1.40 5.91 -13.65
N ARG A 68 1.31 5.78 -14.98
CA ARG A 68 2.13 6.47 -15.98
C ARG A 68 1.25 7.38 -16.81
#